data_AF-A0A0D2EZ08-F1
#
_entry.id   AF-A0A0D2EZ08-F1
#
_cell.length_a   1.000
_cell.length_b   1.000
_cell.length_c   1.000
_cell.angle_alpha   90.00
_cell.angle_beta   90.00
_cell.angle_gamma   90.00
#
_symmetry.space_group_name_H-M   'P 1'
#
loop_
_entity.id
_entity.type
_entity.pdbx_description
1 polymer ?
#
loop_
_entity_poly.entity_id
_entity_poly.type
_entity_poly.pdbx_seq_one_letter_code
_entity_poly.pdbx_strand_id
1 'polypeptide(L)'
;MAPTTSQGNGQDPRYTPAAHALTDLPVSNAGRVPNGTGVHRGPERLPPQQGGPASDAVGAPAGARQPGTQQPGTQQPGTQQPGTQQPGTQQPGGPGGWQRLLLQELRQTPPLRILAIGLALSCAIWGSMLYQIYDIDDYSRHNAVYEGVSWVLIFTGTLLLLTLPVFWPVGGWWQRRRDWMGKIVINPASRYVIALLNVLFCFLFMVLYFRISAVHQYDNTKWEFDVGYNETLHLPSFAFAAGDYNDAALAKVLAHQPRCDFPRYKDETCPQPAFNTTNQNLDIASLAFGNLTAYVFDPRQLLEASSTVNDISDRLRLQIDVNCDSEVEHGYTNTFLLSPYIFVAVYDPRIDLSKAVSCGLVTFARVPALASNLFTLSASMISDPRKYVSSAVDDDDCHRFYVDTLSMKHPPYTSYSFGLGSTMISDQTYCDRYAYPNNATCMTEAILRYDTKIVTSMKTQPGLSRTTILLNEGAVVGAVQFFMFFIGMLTL
;
A
#
# COMPACT_ATOMS: atom_id res chain seq x y z
N MET A 1 26.83 -64.20 31.37
CA MET A 1 25.64 -64.51 30.55
C MET A 1 25.00 -63.19 30.14
N ALA A 2 24.86 -63.00 28.82
CA ALA A 2 24.14 -62.00 28.03
C ALA A 2 23.79 -60.59 28.60
N PRO A 3 24.08 -59.51 27.84
CA PRO A 3 23.54 -58.17 28.07
C PRO A 3 22.29 -57.91 27.21
N THR A 4 21.39 -57.05 27.69
CA THR A 4 20.31 -56.44 26.89
C THR A 4 20.51 -54.93 26.81
N THR A 5 20.64 -54.47 25.57
CA THR A 5 20.67 -53.09 25.08
C THR A 5 19.28 -52.45 25.14
N SER A 6 19.20 -51.16 25.52
CA SER A 6 18.24 -50.23 24.94
C SER A 6 18.84 -48.85 24.75
N GLN A 7 18.93 -48.43 23.49
CA GLN A 7 19.16 -47.06 23.06
C GLN A 7 17.92 -46.20 23.36
N GLY A 8 18.14 -44.92 23.65
CA GLY A 8 17.10 -43.90 23.70
C GLY A 8 17.71 -42.50 23.77
N ASN A 9 17.93 -41.90 22.60
CA ASN A 9 18.37 -40.52 22.41
C ASN A 9 17.41 -39.53 23.07
N GLY A 10 17.91 -38.70 23.97
CA GLY A 10 17.27 -37.44 24.39
C GLY A 10 18.04 -36.27 23.80
N GLN A 11 17.48 -35.64 22.77
CA GLN A 11 17.93 -34.33 22.29
C GLN A 11 17.02 -33.24 22.88
N ASP A 12 17.64 -32.34 23.64
CA ASP A 12 17.11 -31.04 24.06
C ASP A 12 16.73 -30.17 22.85
N PRO A 13 15.55 -29.52 22.85
CA PRO A 13 15.37 -28.30 22.09
C PRO A 13 15.63 -27.08 23.00
N ARG A 14 16.80 -26.43 22.80
CA ARG A 14 17.01 -25.07 23.28
C ARG A 14 16.12 -24.12 22.49
N TYR A 15 15.05 -23.66 23.12
CA TYR A 15 14.24 -22.55 22.63
C TYR A 15 14.94 -21.21 22.96
N THR A 16 15.22 -20.43 21.93
CA THR A 16 15.53 -19.00 22.03
C THR A 16 14.26 -18.19 21.78
N PRO A 17 13.90 -17.20 22.64
CA PRO A 17 12.75 -16.35 22.38
C PRO A 17 13.11 -15.29 21.33
N ALA A 18 12.40 -15.31 20.19
CA ALA A 18 12.37 -14.23 19.21
C ALA A 18 11.13 -13.36 19.50
N ALA A 19 11.35 -12.21 20.13
CA ALA A 19 10.34 -11.16 20.29
C ALA A 19 11.03 -9.80 20.23
N HIS A 20 11.28 -9.31 19.02
CA HIS A 20 11.53 -7.90 18.69
C HIS A 20 11.57 -7.79 17.16
N ALA A 21 10.40 -7.67 16.53
CA ALA A 21 10.30 -7.30 15.12
C ALA A 21 8.92 -6.69 14.89
N LEU A 22 8.79 -5.38 15.17
CA LEU A 22 7.81 -4.49 14.52
C LEU A 22 7.97 -3.00 14.89
N THR A 23 9.05 -2.58 15.57
CA THR A 23 9.31 -1.14 15.86
C THR A 23 10.37 -0.46 14.98
N ASP A 24 11.02 -1.15 14.05
CA ASP A 24 12.05 -0.52 13.19
C ASP A 24 11.57 -0.36 11.74
N LEU A 25 10.85 0.75 11.48
CA LEU A 25 10.82 1.36 10.16
C LEU A 25 12.05 2.27 10.02
N PRO A 26 12.82 2.21 8.92
CA PRO A 26 14.04 2.99 8.79
C PRO A 26 13.72 4.47 8.55
N VAL A 27 14.04 5.32 9.51
CA VAL A 27 14.24 6.76 9.29
C VAL A 27 15.46 6.90 8.37
N SER A 28 15.20 7.21 7.11
CA SER A 28 16.20 7.59 6.11
C SER A 28 16.97 8.83 6.57
N ASN A 29 18.13 8.63 7.20
CA ASN A 29 19.09 9.68 7.51
C ASN A 29 19.79 10.14 6.22
N ALA A 30 19.55 11.40 5.87
CA ALA A 30 20.28 12.09 4.82
C ALA A 30 21.75 12.29 5.21
N GLY A 31 22.65 11.95 4.26
CA GLY A 31 23.93 12.63 4.03
C GLY A 31 24.94 12.70 5.17
N ARG A 32 25.81 11.69 5.28
CA ARG A 32 27.10 11.81 6.00
C ARG A 32 28.24 12.03 5.00
N VAL A 33 28.81 13.23 5.04
CA VAL A 33 30.08 13.62 4.40
C VAL A 33 31.25 13.11 5.26
N PRO A 34 32.41 12.71 4.70
CA PRO A 34 33.47 12.09 5.49
C PRO A 34 34.44 13.07 6.14
N ASN A 35 34.84 12.70 7.37
CA ASN A 35 36.05 12.98 8.14
C ASN A 35 36.99 14.13 7.73
N GLY A 36 37.16 15.07 8.68
CA GLY A 36 38.37 15.88 8.87
C GLY A 36 38.79 15.84 10.34
N THR A 37 40.05 15.50 10.58
CA THR A 37 40.74 15.28 11.85
C THR A 37 41.14 16.56 12.61
N GLY A 38 41.23 16.50 13.95
CA GLY A 38 41.96 17.47 14.80
C GLY A 38 41.25 17.71 16.15
N VAL A 39 41.58 17.04 17.25
CA VAL A 39 42.67 17.33 18.23
C VAL A 39 42.57 18.74 18.88
N HIS A 40 42.02 18.84 20.11
CA HIS A 40 42.71 19.27 21.36
C HIS A 40 41.74 19.75 22.47
N ARG A 41 42.07 19.34 23.72
CA ARG A 41 41.95 20.01 25.05
C ARG A 41 40.72 20.90 25.30
N GLY A 42 39.89 20.63 26.31
CA GLY A 42 40.22 20.79 27.74
C GLY A 42 39.47 22.02 28.29
N PRO A 43 38.98 22.01 29.54
CA PRO A 43 37.81 22.81 29.93
C PRO A 43 38.18 24.12 30.65
N GLU A 44 37.40 25.17 30.45
CA GLU A 44 37.49 26.37 31.30
C GLU A 44 36.11 26.95 31.63
N ARG A 45 36.00 27.36 32.89
CA ARG A 45 34.81 27.72 33.66
C ARG A 45 34.61 29.24 33.66
N LEU A 46 33.32 29.64 33.78
CA LEU A 46 32.78 30.88 34.39
C LEU A 46 32.96 32.20 33.60
N PRO A 47 32.23 33.30 33.92
CA PRO A 47 30.98 33.50 34.70
C PRO A 47 29.92 34.37 33.94
N PRO A 48 28.79 34.74 34.57
CA PRO A 48 27.74 35.58 33.99
C PRO A 48 27.83 37.05 34.44
N GLN A 49 27.47 38.03 33.58
CA GLN A 49 26.93 39.37 33.93
C GLN A 49 26.22 39.93 32.68
N GLN A 50 24.92 40.28 32.70
CA GLN A 50 24.28 41.49 33.24
C GLN A 50 24.81 42.82 32.66
N GLY A 51 23.90 43.60 32.07
CA GLY A 51 23.89 45.06 32.23
C GLY A 51 24.01 45.93 30.97
N GLY A 52 22.86 46.39 30.47
CA GLY A 52 22.63 47.82 30.22
C GLY A 52 23.04 48.46 28.88
N PRO A 53 22.51 49.66 28.55
CA PRO A 53 22.07 50.02 27.20
C PRO A 53 22.78 51.24 26.57
N ALA A 54 22.52 51.43 25.26
CA ALA A 54 22.69 52.65 24.44
C ALA A 54 24.16 53.11 24.24
N SER A 55 24.61 53.68 23.12
CA SER A 55 23.99 54.36 22.00
C SER A 55 25.02 54.42 20.85
N ASP A 56 24.53 54.63 19.63
CA ASP A 56 25.18 55.31 18.49
C ASP A 56 26.53 54.82 17.95
N ALA A 57 26.50 54.19 16.76
CA ALA A 57 27.42 54.49 15.66
C ALA A 57 26.99 53.84 14.34
N VAL A 58 26.51 54.69 13.43
CA VAL A 58 26.65 54.70 11.96
C VAL A 58 27.45 53.56 11.32
N GLY A 59 26.80 52.79 10.43
CA GLY A 59 27.45 51.84 9.53
C GLY A 59 26.51 51.33 8.44
N ALA A 60 26.81 51.68 7.19
CA ALA A 60 26.05 51.46 5.95
C ALA A 60 25.45 50.04 5.72
N PRO A 61 24.26 49.93 5.08
CA PRO A 61 23.79 48.65 4.57
C PRO A 61 24.49 48.28 3.26
N ALA A 62 25.19 47.15 3.26
CA ALA A 62 25.70 46.49 2.07
C ALA A 62 24.52 46.03 1.18
N GLY A 63 24.55 46.45 -0.08
CA GLY A 63 23.53 46.13 -1.07
C GLY A 63 23.47 44.63 -1.37
N ALA A 64 22.32 44.02 -1.09
CA ALA A 64 21.96 42.71 -1.60
C ALA A 64 21.69 42.81 -3.11
N ARG A 65 22.59 42.26 -3.92
CA ARG A 65 22.38 42.08 -5.37
C ARG A 65 21.33 40.99 -5.58
N GLN A 66 20.19 41.36 -6.14
CA GLN A 66 19.23 40.43 -6.71
C GLN A 66 19.83 39.72 -7.93
N PRO A 67 19.74 38.38 -8.05
CA PRO A 67 20.07 37.69 -9.28
C PRO A 67 18.95 37.92 -10.31
N GLY A 68 19.30 38.54 -11.43
CA GLY A 68 18.40 38.77 -12.55
C GLY A 68 17.98 37.47 -13.22
N THR A 69 16.67 37.27 -13.36
CA THR A 69 16.07 36.24 -14.22
C THR A 69 16.23 36.64 -15.69
N GLN A 70 17.01 35.87 -16.45
CA GLN A 70 17.02 35.97 -17.92
C GLN A 70 15.84 35.16 -18.48
N GLN A 71 14.96 35.82 -19.24
CA GLN A 71 13.97 35.16 -20.08
C GLN A 71 14.65 34.63 -21.36
N PRO A 72 14.43 33.36 -21.74
CA PRO A 72 14.89 32.85 -23.02
C PRO A 72 14.05 33.43 -24.16
N GLY A 73 14.72 34.04 -25.13
CA GLY A 73 14.10 34.57 -26.34
C GLY A 73 13.53 33.46 -27.21
N THR A 74 12.28 33.63 -27.64
CA THR A 74 11.61 32.80 -28.64
C THR A 74 12.09 33.19 -30.04
N GLN A 75 12.76 32.26 -30.74
CA GLN A 75 12.99 32.39 -32.17
C GLN A 75 11.76 31.87 -32.94
N GLN A 76 11.14 32.74 -33.74
CA GLN A 76 10.14 32.35 -34.72
C GLN A 76 10.84 31.68 -35.92
N PRO A 77 10.42 30.47 -36.35
CA PRO A 77 10.88 29.90 -37.60
C PRO A 77 10.29 30.69 -38.78
N GLY A 78 11.15 31.09 -39.71
CA GLY A 78 10.73 31.72 -40.96
C GLY A 78 9.91 30.75 -41.81
N THR A 79 8.71 31.19 -42.21
CA THR A 79 7.89 30.54 -43.23
C THR A 79 8.52 30.73 -44.61
N GLN A 80 9.00 29.66 -45.22
CA GLN A 80 9.27 29.62 -46.66
C GLN A 80 7.97 29.31 -47.40
N GLN A 81 7.55 30.22 -48.30
CA GLN A 81 6.49 29.95 -49.26
C GLN A 81 6.99 28.96 -50.32
N PRO A 82 6.30 27.83 -50.55
CA PRO A 82 6.61 26.96 -51.68
C PRO A 82 6.23 27.66 -52.98
N GLY A 83 7.16 27.68 -53.94
CA GLY A 83 6.89 28.14 -55.29
C GLY A 83 5.80 27.31 -55.95
N THR A 84 4.76 27.96 -56.44
CA THR A 84 3.71 27.38 -57.27
C THR A 84 4.25 27.07 -58.66
N GLN A 85 4.52 25.79 -58.95
CA GLN A 85 4.63 25.32 -60.33
C GLN A 85 3.22 25.07 -60.87
N GLN A 86 2.86 25.76 -61.96
CA GLN A 86 1.65 25.49 -62.73
C GLN A 86 1.80 24.12 -63.44
N PRO A 87 0.92 23.14 -63.14
CA PRO A 87 0.88 21.91 -63.93
C PRO A 87 0.32 22.23 -65.31
N GLY A 88 1.00 21.78 -66.36
CA GLY A 88 0.51 21.86 -67.72
C GLY A 88 -0.87 21.20 -67.84
N THR A 89 -1.83 21.95 -68.38
CA THR A 89 -3.18 21.51 -68.71
C THR A 89 -3.13 20.48 -69.83
N GLN A 90 -3.09 19.20 -69.48
CA GLN A 90 -3.51 18.14 -70.39
C GLN A 90 -5.04 18.00 -70.29
N GLN A 91 -5.72 18.22 -71.42
CA GLN A 91 -7.15 18.04 -71.58
C GLN A 91 -7.57 16.62 -71.14
N PRO A 92 -8.49 16.48 -70.16
CA PRO A 92 -9.03 15.19 -69.79
C PRO A 92 -10.01 14.73 -70.87
N GLY A 93 -9.71 13.60 -71.49
CA GLY A 93 -10.67 12.91 -72.35
C GLY A 93 -11.90 12.48 -71.54
N GLY A 94 -13.05 13.08 -71.84
CA GLY A 94 -14.39 12.54 -71.62
C GLY A 94 -14.87 12.37 -70.16
N PRO A 95 -16.08 12.85 -69.81
CA PRO A 95 -16.65 12.81 -68.44
C PRO A 95 -17.02 11.41 -67.90
N GLY A 96 -16.37 10.34 -68.36
CA GLY A 96 -16.58 8.97 -67.87
C GLY A 96 -15.34 8.09 -67.74
N GLY A 97 -14.14 8.60 -68.10
CA GLY A 97 -12.90 7.82 -68.09
C GLY A 97 -12.34 7.57 -66.68
N TRP A 98 -12.27 8.63 -65.86
CA TRP A 98 -11.66 8.56 -64.52
C TRP A 98 -12.47 7.75 -63.52
N GLN A 99 -13.80 7.77 -63.60
CA GLN A 99 -14.64 6.92 -62.76
C GLN A 99 -14.50 5.44 -63.12
N ARG A 100 -14.32 5.09 -64.40
CA ARG A 100 -14.06 3.70 -64.82
C ARG A 100 -12.66 3.25 -64.44
N LEU A 101 -11.65 4.11 -64.57
CA LEU A 101 -10.30 3.81 -64.11
C LEU A 101 -10.24 3.66 -62.58
N LEU A 102 -10.81 4.57 -61.78
CA LEU A 102 -10.85 4.43 -60.32
C LEU A 102 -11.67 3.21 -59.85
N LEU A 103 -12.83 2.91 -60.47
CA LEU A 103 -13.59 1.70 -60.15
C LEU A 103 -12.89 0.41 -60.60
N GLN A 104 -12.09 0.46 -61.67
CA GLN A 104 -11.34 -0.70 -62.16
C GLN A 104 -10.04 -0.92 -61.36
N GLU A 105 -9.36 0.13 -60.90
CA GLU A 105 -8.25 0.06 -59.95
C GLU A 105 -8.74 -0.43 -58.57
N LEU A 106 -9.89 0.06 -58.07
CA LEU A 106 -10.45 -0.36 -56.78
C LEU A 106 -11.00 -1.80 -56.82
N ARG A 107 -11.53 -2.29 -57.95
CA ARG A 107 -11.91 -3.71 -58.11
C ARG A 107 -10.72 -4.65 -58.28
N GLN A 108 -9.55 -4.15 -58.65
CA GLN A 108 -8.35 -4.94 -58.93
C GLN A 108 -7.30 -4.90 -57.82
N THR A 109 -7.68 -4.55 -56.58
CA THR A 109 -6.77 -4.55 -55.43
C THR A 109 -6.88 -5.81 -54.55
N PRO A 110 -6.15 -6.91 -54.87
CA PRO A 110 -5.87 -7.94 -53.88
C PRO A 110 -5.06 -7.50 -52.63
N PRO A 111 -4.36 -6.33 -52.54
CA PRO A 111 -3.71 -5.93 -51.28
C PRO A 111 -4.66 -5.65 -50.12
N LEU A 112 -5.92 -5.28 -50.35
CA LEU A 112 -6.86 -4.97 -49.27
C LEU A 112 -7.11 -6.19 -48.35
N ARG A 113 -7.08 -7.40 -48.91
CA ARG A 113 -7.32 -8.63 -48.16
C ARG A 113 -6.10 -9.06 -47.36
N ILE A 114 -4.90 -8.93 -47.93
CA ILE A 114 -3.64 -9.21 -47.22
C ILE A 114 -3.46 -8.20 -46.09
N LEU A 115 -3.78 -6.92 -46.36
CA LEU A 115 -3.77 -5.87 -45.35
C LEU A 115 -4.80 -6.15 -44.24
N ALA A 116 -6.01 -6.59 -44.59
CA ALA A 116 -7.03 -6.99 -43.61
C ALA A 116 -6.60 -8.20 -42.76
N ILE A 117 -5.93 -9.19 -43.36
CA ILE A 117 -5.37 -10.34 -42.64
C ILE A 117 -4.25 -9.91 -41.70
N GLY A 118 -3.30 -9.10 -42.18
CA GLY A 118 -2.22 -8.57 -41.36
C GLY A 118 -2.73 -7.71 -40.20
N LEU A 119 -3.76 -6.90 -40.46
CA LEU A 119 -4.43 -6.11 -39.42
C LEU A 119 -5.14 -7.02 -38.41
N ALA A 120 -5.88 -8.04 -38.85
CA ALA A 120 -6.55 -8.98 -37.96
C ALA A 120 -5.55 -9.75 -37.08
N LEU A 121 -4.40 -10.15 -37.64
CA LEU A 121 -3.33 -10.81 -36.90
C LEU A 121 -2.70 -9.88 -35.85
N SER A 122 -2.44 -8.63 -36.24
CA SER A 122 -1.99 -7.61 -35.30
C SER A 122 -3.01 -7.42 -34.18
N CYS A 123 -4.30 -7.25 -34.51
CA CYS A 123 -5.37 -7.11 -33.52
C CYS A 123 -5.51 -8.32 -32.59
N ALA A 124 -5.36 -9.55 -33.10
CA ALA A 124 -5.42 -10.76 -32.27
C ALA A 124 -4.24 -10.86 -31.30
N ILE A 125 -3.03 -10.53 -31.75
CA ILE A 125 -1.84 -10.49 -30.90
C ILE A 125 -1.99 -9.41 -29.82
N TRP A 126 -2.36 -8.18 -30.20
CA TRP A 126 -2.61 -7.09 -29.26
C TRP A 126 -3.75 -7.42 -28.28
N GLY A 127 -4.81 -8.08 -28.75
CA GLY A 127 -5.94 -8.50 -27.91
C GLY A 127 -5.52 -9.54 -26.87
N SER A 128 -4.75 -10.56 -27.28
CA SER A 128 -4.20 -11.56 -26.35
C SER A 128 -3.26 -10.94 -25.33
N MET A 129 -2.45 -9.97 -25.74
CA MET A 129 -1.51 -9.27 -24.88
C MET A 129 -2.23 -8.39 -23.85
N LEU A 130 -3.20 -7.58 -24.32
CA LEU A 130 -4.03 -6.77 -23.43
C LEU A 130 -4.81 -7.64 -22.44
N TYR A 131 -5.27 -8.82 -22.86
CA TYR A 131 -5.90 -9.79 -21.96
C TYR A 131 -4.92 -10.27 -20.87
N GLN A 132 -3.70 -10.67 -21.23
CA GLN A 132 -2.67 -11.09 -20.27
C GLN A 132 -2.31 -9.99 -19.26
N ILE A 133 -2.20 -8.73 -19.70
CA ILE A 133 -1.90 -7.59 -18.82
C ILE A 133 -3.11 -7.23 -17.95
N TYR A 134 -4.32 -7.28 -18.51
CA TYR A 134 -5.55 -6.94 -17.80
C TYR A 134 -5.80 -7.89 -16.62
N ASP A 135 -5.47 -9.16 -16.80
CA ASP A 135 -5.74 -10.25 -15.85
C ASP A 135 -4.51 -10.74 -15.08
N ILE A 136 -3.44 -9.93 -15.07
CA ILE A 136 -2.18 -10.29 -14.42
C ILE A 136 -2.33 -10.60 -12.91
N ASP A 137 -3.36 -10.05 -12.25
CA ASP A 137 -3.64 -10.35 -10.84
C ASP A 137 -4.14 -11.78 -10.61
N ASP A 138 -4.86 -12.36 -11.57
CA ASP A 138 -5.38 -13.73 -11.49
C ASP A 138 -4.39 -14.75 -12.10
N TYR A 139 -3.52 -14.28 -12.99
CA TYR A 139 -2.44 -15.09 -13.56
C TYR A 139 -1.56 -15.76 -12.49
N SER A 140 -1.27 -15.09 -11.36
CA SER A 140 -0.47 -15.70 -10.28
C SER A 140 -1.20 -16.84 -9.56
N ARG A 141 -2.54 -16.85 -9.57
CA ARG A 141 -3.37 -17.89 -8.93
C ARG A 141 -3.69 -19.04 -9.87
N HIS A 142 -3.93 -18.76 -11.15
CA HIS A 142 -4.45 -19.72 -12.13
C HIS A 142 -3.59 -19.81 -13.38
N ASN A 143 -2.26 -19.89 -13.21
CA ASN A 143 -1.31 -19.86 -14.33
C ASN A 143 -1.72 -20.77 -15.50
N ALA A 144 -2.04 -22.04 -15.26
CA ALA A 144 -2.38 -23.04 -16.27
C ALA A 144 -3.62 -22.67 -17.13
N VAL A 145 -4.66 -22.11 -16.51
CA VAL A 145 -5.87 -21.69 -17.23
C VAL A 145 -5.56 -20.49 -18.11
N TYR A 146 -4.79 -19.52 -17.59
CA TYR A 146 -4.34 -18.37 -18.39
C TYR A 146 -3.46 -18.77 -19.55
N GLU A 147 -2.56 -19.74 -19.36
CA GLU A 147 -1.77 -20.26 -20.47
C GLU A 147 -2.69 -20.85 -21.53
N GLY A 148 -3.64 -21.69 -21.11
CA GLY A 148 -4.59 -22.33 -22.02
C GLY A 148 -5.37 -21.30 -22.85
N VAL A 149 -5.97 -20.30 -22.19
CA VAL A 149 -6.74 -19.24 -22.88
C VAL A 149 -5.85 -18.41 -23.80
N SER A 150 -4.67 -18.01 -23.33
CA SER A 150 -3.70 -17.28 -24.15
C SER A 150 -3.31 -18.08 -25.40
N TRP A 151 -2.90 -19.33 -25.22
CA TRP A 151 -2.55 -20.21 -26.32
C TRP A 151 -3.72 -20.42 -27.26
N VAL A 152 -4.95 -20.58 -26.77
CA VAL A 152 -6.14 -20.69 -27.63
C VAL A 152 -6.36 -19.42 -28.45
N LEU A 153 -6.25 -18.23 -27.85
CA LEU A 153 -6.39 -16.96 -28.58
C LEU A 153 -5.30 -16.82 -29.67
N ILE A 154 -4.07 -17.20 -29.33
CA ILE A 154 -2.91 -17.10 -30.23
C ILE A 154 -2.98 -18.16 -31.34
N PHE A 155 -3.20 -19.43 -31.00
CA PHE A 155 -3.29 -20.53 -31.95
C PHE A 155 -4.53 -20.42 -32.83
N THR A 156 -5.69 -20.02 -32.29
CA THR A 156 -6.89 -19.84 -33.12
C THR A 156 -6.68 -18.73 -34.14
N GLY A 157 -6.09 -17.60 -33.72
CA GLY A 157 -5.75 -16.50 -34.62
C GLY A 157 -4.72 -16.90 -35.69
N THR A 158 -3.67 -17.61 -35.31
CA THR A 158 -2.59 -18.01 -36.24
C THR A 158 -2.96 -19.18 -37.15
N LEU A 159 -3.69 -20.19 -36.66
CA LEU A 159 -4.05 -21.40 -37.39
C LEU A 159 -5.18 -21.15 -38.40
N LEU A 160 -6.16 -20.30 -38.06
CA LEU A 160 -7.16 -19.80 -39.01
C LEU A 160 -6.51 -19.01 -40.17
N LEU A 161 -5.36 -18.39 -39.92
CA LEU A 161 -4.66 -17.57 -40.92
C LEU A 161 -3.60 -18.34 -41.71
N LEU A 162 -2.98 -19.39 -41.16
CA LEU A 162 -2.09 -20.30 -41.90
C LEU A 162 -2.87 -21.16 -42.91
N THR A 163 -4.13 -21.46 -42.61
CA THR A 163 -5.00 -22.24 -43.49
C THR A 163 -5.51 -21.43 -44.69
N LEU A 164 -5.74 -20.12 -44.54
CA LEU A 164 -6.23 -19.26 -45.63
C LEU A 164 -5.35 -19.22 -46.90
N PRO A 165 -4.01 -19.08 -46.84
CA PRO A 165 -3.16 -19.12 -48.04
C PRO A 165 -2.96 -20.54 -48.60
N VAL A 166 -3.11 -21.58 -47.77
CA VAL A 166 -3.00 -22.99 -48.21
C VAL A 166 -4.23 -23.41 -49.01
N PHE A 167 -5.41 -22.89 -48.66
CA PHE A 167 -6.67 -23.23 -49.34
C PHE A 167 -7.11 -22.24 -50.42
N TRP A 168 -6.39 -21.13 -50.64
CA TRP A 168 -6.79 -20.17 -51.67
C TRP A 168 -6.05 -20.39 -52.99
N PRO A 169 -6.75 -20.75 -54.09
CA PRO A 169 -6.13 -20.96 -55.38
C PRO A 169 -5.61 -19.61 -55.90
N VAL A 170 -4.29 -19.41 -55.78
CA VAL A 170 -3.59 -18.27 -56.38
C VAL A 170 -3.60 -18.47 -57.89
N GLY A 171 -4.66 -18.02 -58.54
CA GLY A 171 -4.76 -17.99 -60.01
C GLY A 171 -3.57 -17.23 -60.60
N GLY A 172 -3.03 -17.74 -61.72
CA GLY A 172 -1.74 -17.36 -62.37
C GLY A 172 -1.54 -15.89 -62.76
N TRP A 173 -2.40 -14.98 -62.31
CA TRP A 173 -2.26 -13.53 -62.47
C TRP A 173 -1.12 -12.96 -61.62
N TRP A 174 -0.81 -13.56 -60.46
CA TRP A 174 0.28 -13.13 -59.57
C TRP A 174 1.70 -13.43 -60.12
N GLN A 175 1.82 -14.25 -61.16
CA GLN A 175 3.08 -14.49 -61.87
C GLN A 175 3.43 -13.33 -62.80
N ARG A 176 2.45 -12.73 -63.49
CA ARG A 176 2.70 -11.73 -64.54
C ARG A 176 3.12 -10.34 -64.05
N ARG A 177 2.76 -9.96 -62.81
CA ARG A 177 3.13 -8.64 -62.25
C ARG A 177 4.48 -8.64 -61.51
N ARG A 178 5.05 -9.83 -61.25
CA ARG A 178 6.34 -10.02 -60.57
C ARG A 178 7.53 -9.64 -61.45
N ASP A 179 7.41 -9.84 -62.76
CA ASP A 179 8.50 -9.62 -63.71
C ASP A 179 8.81 -8.13 -63.96
N TRP A 180 7.95 -7.21 -63.49
CA TRP A 180 8.08 -5.77 -63.76
C TRP A 180 8.85 -4.98 -62.69
N MET A 181 9.05 -5.53 -61.48
CA MET A 181 9.61 -4.81 -60.32
C MET A 181 11.07 -5.16 -59.95
N GLY A 182 11.86 -5.73 -60.85
CA GLY A 182 13.32 -5.60 -60.76
C GLY A 182 14.11 -6.90 -60.88
N LYS A 183 15.21 -6.80 -61.62
CA LYS A 183 16.22 -7.82 -61.91
C LYS A 183 17.05 -8.28 -60.69
N ILE A 184 16.64 -7.98 -59.47
CA ILE A 184 17.22 -8.59 -58.27
C ILE A 184 16.36 -9.81 -57.96
N VAL A 185 16.82 -10.97 -58.43
CA VAL A 185 16.15 -12.27 -58.34
C VAL A 185 16.21 -12.77 -56.90
N ILE A 186 15.49 -12.10 -55.99
CA ILE A 186 15.23 -12.63 -54.67
C ILE A 186 13.97 -13.47 -54.79
N ASN A 187 14.10 -14.75 -54.45
CA ASN A 187 13.01 -15.70 -54.50
C ASN A 187 11.83 -15.14 -53.68
N PRO A 188 10.64 -14.89 -54.27
CA PRO A 188 9.52 -14.26 -53.56
C PRO A 188 9.10 -14.99 -52.29
N ALA A 189 9.41 -16.28 -52.18
CA ALA A 189 9.23 -17.08 -50.97
C ALA A 189 10.02 -16.54 -49.75
N SER A 190 11.24 -15.99 -49.94
CA SER A 190 12.07 -15.54 -48.82
C SER A 190 11.48 -14.34 -48.08
N ARG A 191 10.78 -13.45 -48.78
CA ARG A 191 10.12 -12.29 -48.16
C ARG A 191 9.01 -12.70 -47.19
N TYR A 192 8.24 -13.73 -47.54
CA TYR A 192 7.20 -14.28 -46.66
C TYR A 192 7.81 -14.99 -45.45
N VAL A 193 8.90 -15.73 -45.66
CA VAL A 193 9.63 -16.39 -44.57
C VAL A 193 10.18 -15.36 -43.59
N ILE A 194 10.79 -14.26 -44.06
CA ILE A 194 11.31 -13.20 -43.18
C ILE A 194 10.18 -12.52 -42.40
N ALA A 195 9.05 -12.21 -43.04
CA ALA A 195 7.91 -11.61 -42.34
C ALA A 195 7.33 -12.54 -41.28
N LEU A 196 7.21 -13.84 -41.57
CA LEU A 196 6.71 -14.84 -40.64
C LEU A 196 7.68 -15.06 -39.47
N LEU A 197 8.98 -15.11 -39.74
CA LEU A 197 10.02 -15.14 -38.71
C LEU A 197 9.95 -13.89 -37.82
N ASN A 198 9.79 -12.70 -38.39
CA ASN A 198 9.66 -11.46 -37.61
C ASN A 198 8.48 -11.53 -36.62
N VAL A 199 7.31 -11.97 -37.08
CA VAL A 199 6.14 -12.15 -36.21
C VAL A 199 6.41 -13.21 -35.12
N LEU A 200 7.02 -14.34 -35.49
CA LEU A 200 7.37 -15.41 -34.55
C LEU A 200 8.34 -14.93 -33.48
N PHE A 201 9.39 -14.19 -33.87
CA PHE A 201 10.36 -13.62 -32.94
C PHE A 201 9.75 -12.54 -32.05
N CYS A 202 8.94 -11.62 -32.59
CA CYS A 202 8.22 -10.63 -31.78
C CYS A 202 7.37 -11.32 -30.69
N PHE A 203 6.62 -12.35 -31.09
CA PHE A 203 5.80 -13.13 -30.17
C PHE A 203 6.66 -13.86 -29.11
N LEU A 204 7.72 -14.54 -29.53
CA LEU A 204 8.64 -15.24 -28.63
C LEU A 204 9.25 -14.29 -27.60
N PHE A 205 9.78 -13.15 -28.02
CA PHE A 205 10.40 -12.17 -27.13
C PHE A 205 9.40 -11.53 -26.17
N MET A 206 8.16 -11.27 -26.61
CA MET A 206 7.10 -10.81 -25.71
C MET A 206 6.77 -11.85 -24.65
N VAL A 207 6.55 -13.11 -25.04
CA VAL A 207 6.26 -14.18 -24.08
C VAL A 207 7.41 -14.35 -23.09
N LEU A 208 8.66 -14.33 -23.56
CA LEU A 208 9.84 -14.43 -22.70
C LEU A 208 9.93 -13.23 -21.73
N TYR A 209 9.73 -12.01 -22.22
CA TYR A 209 9.71 -10.80 -21.38
C TYR A 209 8.61 -10.88 -20.31
N PHE A 210 7.39 -11.22 -20.72
CA PHE A 210 6.25 -11.30 -19.82
C PHE A 210 6.51 -12.32 -18.71
N ARG A 211 6.96 -13.53 -19.07
CA ARG A 211 7.14 -14.65 -18.14
C ARG A 211 8.34 -14.48 -17.22
N ILE A 212 9.49 -14.10 -17.76
CA ILE A 212 10.75 -14.08 -17.01
C ILE A 212 10.89 -12.79 -16.21
N SER A 213 10.37 -11.68 -16.72
CA SER A 213 10.62 -10.35 -16.17
C SER A 213 9.36 -9.68 -15.65
N ALA A 214 8.33 -9.51 -16.49
CA ALA A 214 7.18 -8.68 -16.13
C ALA A 214 6.39 -9.26 -14.94
N VAL A 215 6.05 -10.56 -14.98
CA VAL A 215 5.34 -11.26 -13.90
C VAL A 215 6.13 -11.19 -12.59
N HIS A 216 7.41 -11.55 -12.61
CA HIS A 216 8.23 -11.55 -11.41
C HIS A 216 8.35 -10.14 -10.79
N GLN A 217 8.53 -9.11 -11.62
CA GLN A 217 8.57 -7.73 -11.15
C GLN A 217 7.20 -7.19 -10.73
N TYR A 218 6.11 -7.68 -11.31
CA TYR A 218 4.75 -7.36 -10.90
C TYR A 218 4.43 -7.93 -9.51
N ASP A 219 4.81 -9.18 -9.28
CA ASP A 219 4.60 -9.89 -8.01
C ASP A 219 5.51 -9.40 -6.88
N ASN A 220 6.61 -8.72 -7.20
CA ASN A 220 7.44 -7.99 -6.22
C ASN A 220 6.69 -6.77 -5.68
N THR A 221 5.71 -7.01 -4.81
CA THR A 221 4.89 -5.98 -4.18
C THR A 221 5.72 -4.93 -3.48
N LYS A 222 5.31 -3.67 -3.60
CA LYS A 222 5.92 -2.52 -2.95
C LYS A 222 4.89 -1.81 -2.10
N TRP A 223 5.33 -1.20 -1.01
CA TRP A 223 4.51 -0.30 -0.22
C TRP A 223 4.54 1.09 -0.85
N GLU A 224 3.36 1.60 -1.16
CA GLU A 224 3.16 3.02 -1.47
C GLU A 224 2.71 3.73 -0.19
N PHE A 225 3.39 4.82 0.13
CA PHE A 225 3.10 5.68 1.27
C PHE A 225 2.55 6.99 0.74
N ASP A 226 1.33 7.32 1.13
CA ASP A 226 0.71 8.61 0.87
C ASP A 226 0.47 9.33 2.19
N VAL A 227 0.57 10.65 2.17
CA VAL A 227 0.38 11.51 3.35
C VAL A 227 -0.73 12.48 3.00
N GLY A 228 -1.93 12.16 3.47
CA GLY A 228 -3.13 12.95 3.24
C GLY A 228 -3.45 13.82 4.44
N TYR A 229 -4.08 14.96 4.17
CA TYR A 229 -4.79 15.73 5.21
C TYR A 229 -6.27 15.40 5.12
N ASN A 230 -6.82 14.75 6.13
CA ASN A 230 -8.25 14.44 6.17
C ASN A 230 -9.01 15.57 6.87
N GLU A 231 -10.10 16.03 6.25
CA GLU A 231 -10.95 17.06 6.85
C GLU A 231 -11.59 16.57 8.15
N THR A 232 -12.02 15.31 8.16
CA THR A 232 -12.65 14.62 9.28
C THR A 232 -11.92 13.33 9.62
N LEU A 233 -11.82 13.02 10.91
CA LEU A 233 -11.25 11.78 11.42
C LEU A 233 -12.34 10.97 12.14
N HIS A 234 -12.40 9.67 11.91
CA HIS A 234 -13.32 8.80 12.65
C HIS A 234 -12.84 8.62 14.08
N LEU A 235 -13.76 8.56 15.04
CA LEU A 235 -13.41 8.18 16.41
C LEU A 235 -12.93 6.71 16.45
N PRO A 236 -11.85 6.41 17.19
CA PRO A 236 -11.43 5.03 17.40
C PRO A 236 -12.38 4.33 18.37
N SER A 237 -12.40 3.00 18.34
CA SER A 237 -12.84 2.24 19.51
C SER A 237 -11.76 2.26 20.58
N PHE A 238 -12.21 2.27 21.84
CA PHE A 238 -11.33 2.27 22.99
C PHE A 238 -11.74 1.17 23.95
N ALA A 239 -10.78 0.39 24.44
CA ALA A 239 -11.05 -0.67 25.40
C ALA A 239 -10.24 -0.46 26.67
N PHE A 240 -10.90 -0.54 27.82
CA PHE A 240 -10.26 -0.72 29.12
C PHE A 240 -10.29 -2.19 29.47
N ALA A 241 -9.14 -2.80 29.70
CA ALA A 241 -9.03 -4.18 30.09
C ALA A 241 -8.42 -4.31 31.49
N ALA A 242 -9.03 -5.16 32.29
CA ALA A 242 -8.53 -5.60 33.59
C ALA A 242 -8.59 -7.13 33.64
N GLY A 243 -7.56 -7.74 34.20
CA GLY A 243 -7.52 -9.18 34.38
C GLY A 243 -8.21 -9.61 35.67
N ASP A 244 -8.68 -10.85 35.69
CA ASP A 244 -9.25 -11.50 36.88
C ASP A 244 -8.15 -12.17 37.76
N TYR A 245 -6.88 -11.83 37.51
CA TYR A 245 -5.75 -12.43 38.21
C TYR A 245 -5.53 -11.76 39.57
N ASN A 246 -5.07 -12.53 40.55
CA ASN A 246 -4.62 -12.04 41.87
C ASN A 246 -3.27 -11.29 41.76
N ASP A 247 -3.10 -10.41 40.78
CA ASP A 247 -2.01 -9.45 40.77
C ASP A 247 -2.45 -8.25 41.62
N ALA A 248 -1.78 -8.02 42.74
CA ALA A 248 -2.07 -6.95 43.68
C ALA A 248 -1.99 -5.54 43.04
N ALA A 249 -1.31 -5.41 41.89
CA ALA A 249 -1.18 -4.15 41.17
C ALA A 249 -2.24 -3.95 40.06
N LEU A 250 -3.15 -4.91 39.86
CA LEU A 250 -4.16 -4.84 38.79
C LEU A 250 -5.47 -4.26 39.33
N ALA A 251 -5.87 -3.10 38.84
CA ALA A 251 -7.15 -2.50 39.24
C ALA A 251 -8.33 -3.25 38.63
N LYS A 252 -9.37 -3.51 39.42
CA LYS A 252 -10.64 -4.07 38.94
C LYS A 252 -11.49 -2.95 38.36
N VAL A 253 -11.91 -3.09 37.11
CA VAL A 253 -12.85 -2.12 36.52
C VAL A 253 -14.26 -2.42 37.01
N LEU A 254 -14.96 -1.41 37.49
CA LEU A 254 -16.36 -1.48 37.89
C LEU A 254 -17.22 -0.94 36.76
N ALA A 255 -18.13 -1.77 36.24
CA ALA A 255 -19.02 -1.42 35.14
C ALA A 255 -20.14 -0.42 35.52
N HIS A 256 -20.08 0.19 36.70
CA HIS A 256 -21.12 1.06 37.20
C HIS A 256 -20.98 2.46 36.59
N GLN A 257 -21.84 2.76 35.62
CA GLN A 257 -22.06 4.09 35.04
C GLN A 257 -20.81 4.72 34.37
N PRO A 258 -20.38 4.19 33.20
CA PRO A 258 -19.35 4.86 32.41
C PRO A 258 -19.81 6.27 32.02
N ARG A 259 -18.92 7.25 32.15
CA ARG A 259 -19.18 8.64 31.73
C ARG A 259 -18.33 8.95 30.51
N CYS A 260 -18.90 9.68 29.57
CA CYS A 260 -18.12 10.23 28.47
C CYS A 260 -18.58 11.61 28.10
N ASP A 261 -17.63 12.40 27.59
CA ASP A 261 -17.85 13.76 27.09
C ASP A 261 -17.20 13.89 25.70
N PHE A 262 -18.00 14.23 24.68
CA PHE A 262 -17.55 14.47 23.29
C PHE A 262 -18.56 15.31 22.50
N PRO A 263 -18.08 16.28 21.69
CA PRO A 263 -17.32 17.44 22.14
C PRO A 263 -18.19 18.42 22.98
N ARG A 264 -19.49 18.11 23.15
CA ARG A 264 -20.44 18.71 24.11
C ARG A 264 -21.55 17.70 24.40
N TYR A 265 -21.32 16.69 25.23
CA TYR A 265 -22.46 15.94 25.77
C TYR A 265 -23.08 16.81 26.87
N LYS A 266 -24.33 17.26 26.67
CA LYS A 266 -25.03 18.10 27.65
C LYS A 266 -25.33 17.36 28.96
N ASP A 267 -25.31 16.02 28.94
CA ASP A 267 -25.81 15.18 30.02
C ASP A 267 -24.77 14.22 30.63
N GLU A 268 -23.46 14.43 30.39
CA GLU A 268 -22.28 13.71 30.96
C GLU A 268 -22.33 12.16 30.94
N THR A 269 -23.32 11.56 30.29
CA THR A 269 -23.61 10.13 30.31
C THR A 269 -23.45 9.57 28.91
N CYS A 270 -22.70 8.47 28.80
CA CYS A 270 -22.58 7.78 27.52
C CYS A 270 -23.93 7.17 27.13
N PRO A 271 -24.34 7.26 25.85
CA PRO A 271 -25.42 6.40 25.39
C PRO A 271 -25.00 4.94 25.66
N GLN A 272 -25.84 4.24 26.43
CA GLN A 272 -25.66 2.83 26.81
C GLN A 272 -25.20 1.90 25.67
N PRO A 273 -25.64 2.04 24.39
CA PRO A 273 -25.12 1.17 23.33
C PRO A 273 -23.65 1.44 22.97
N ALA A 274 -23.13 2.66 23.17
CA ALA A 274 -21.77 3.02 22.79
C ALA A 274 -20.71 2.61 23.80
N PHE A 275 -21.07 2.46 25.08
CA PHE A 275 -20.17 1.92 26.09
C PHE A 275 -20.72 0.60 26.58
N ASN A 276 -20.31 -0.48 25.92
CA ASN A 276 -20.80 -1.79 26.26
C ASN A 276 -20.18 -2.25 27.60
N THR A 277 -21.04 -2.36 28.60
CA THR A 277 -20.68 -2.87 29.93
C THR A 277 -20.70 -4.40 30.01
N THR A 278 -21.17 -5.11 28.98
CA THR A 278 -21.01 -6.56 28.94
C THR A 278 -19.54 -6.93 28.78
N ASN A 279 -19.01 -7.56 29.83
CA ASN A 279 -17.69 -8.15 29.89
C ASN A 279 -17.42 -8.98 28.63
N GLN A 280 -16.54 -8.49 27.76
CA GLN A 280 -15.94 -9.33 26.74
C GLN A 280 -14.76 -10.05 27.39
N ASN A 281 -14.92 -11.35 27.62
CA ASN A 281 -13.81 -12.20 28.00
C ASN A 281 -12.88 -12.33 26.81
N LEU A 282 -11.73 -11.68 26.90
CA LEU A 282 -10.65 -11.83 25.95
C LEU A 282 -9.87 -13.07 26.40
N ASP A 283 -10.10 -14.19 25.72
CA ASP A 283 -9.31 -15.41 25.89
C ASP A 283 -7.93 -15.20 25.24
N ILE A 284 -7.09 -14.43 25.93
CA ILE A 284 -5.72 -14.21 25.53
C ILE A 284 -4.91 -15.25 26.28
N ALA A 285 -4.62 -16.37 25.63
CA ALA A 285 -3.74 -17.42 26.14
C ALA A 285 -2.26 -16.97 26.28
N SER A 286 -2.01 -15.67 26.48
CA SER A 286 -0.72 -15.12 26.83
C SER A 286 -0.44 -15.36 28.31
N LEU A 287 0.62 -16.13 28.57
CA LEU A 287 1.15 -16.45 29.90
C LEU A 287 1.40 -15.21 30.79
N ALA A 288 1.46 -14.00 30.22
CA ALA A 288 1.79 -12.79 30.95
C ALA A 288 0.59 -12.06 31.60
N PHE A 289 -0.64 -12.26 31.11
CA PHE A 289 -1.77 -11.39 31.49
C PHE A 289 -3.00 -12.14 32.03
N GLY A 290 -3.10 -13.46 31.80
CA GLY A 290 -4.28 -14.24 32.18
C GLY A 290 -5.53 -13.81 31.40
N ASN A 291 -6.70 -14.28 31.87
CA ASN A 291 -7.98 -13.89 31.28
C ASN A 291 -8.24 -12.40 31.54
N LEU A 292 -8.31 -11.61 30.47
CA LEU A 292 -8.66 -10.20 30.54
C LEU A 292 -10.15 -10.01 30.28
N THR A 293 -10.79 -9.19 31.09
CA THR A 293 -12.12 -8.67 30.83
C THR A 293 -11.99 -7.27 30.26
N ALA A 294 -12.52 -7.04 29.06
CA ALA A 294 -12.50 -5.74 28.42
C ALA A 294 -13.88 -5.04 28.44
N TYR A 295 -13.83 -3.74 28.70
CA TYR A 295 -14.92 -2.78 28.61
C TYR A 295 -14.69 -1.91 27.39
N VAL A 296 -15.63 -1.97 26.45
CA VAL A 296 -15.42 -1.44 25.10
C VAL A 296 -16.32 -0.24 24.85
N PHE A 297 -15.69 0.86 24.44
CA PHE A 297 -16.35 1.99 23.81
C PHE A 297 -16.34 1.82 22.29
N ASP A 298 -17.53 1.66 21.70
CA ASP A 298 -17.76 1.57 20.25
C ASP A 298 -18.47 2.85 19.74
N PRO A 299 -17.75 3.72 19.01
CA PRO A 299 -18.32 4.97 18.48
C PRO A 299 -19.35 4.77 17.38
N ARG A 300 -19.49 3.56 16.78
CA ARG A 300 -20.50 3.31 15.73
C ARG A 300 -21.92 3.36 16.24
N GLN A 301 -22.09 3.19 17.54
CA GLN A 301 -23.37 3.27 18.24
C GLN A 301 -23.76 4.73 18.53
N LEU A 302 -22.87 5.68 18.27
CA LEU A 302 -23.17 7.10 18.29
C LEU A 302 -23.89 7.51 17.00
N LEU A 303 -24.71 8.56 17.08
CA LEU A 303 -25.31 9.18 15.89
C LEU A 303 -24.20 9.61 14.92
N GLU A 304 -24.36 9.39 13.60
CA GLU A 304 -23.28 9.58 12.60
C GLU A 304 -22.55 10.93 12.72
N ALA A 305 -23.29 12.03 12.93
CA ALA A 305 -22.73 13.38 13.09
C ALA A 305 -21.83 13.56 14.34
N SER A 306 -21.88 12.63 15.30
CA SER A 306 -21.07 12.61 16.52
C SER A 306 -19.94 11.58 16.48
N SER A 307 -19.80 10.82 15.39
CA SER A 307 -18.76 9.78 15.22
C SER A 307 -17.46 10.30 14.59
N THR A 308 -17.44 11.59 14.18
CA THR A 308 -16.31 12.22 13.50
C THR A 308 -15.76 13.39 14.30
N VAL A 309 -14.44 13.47 14.38
CA VAL A 309 -13.69 14.61 14.91
C VAL A 309 -13.47 15.61 13.79
N ASN A 310 -13.98 16.83 13.98
CA ASN A 310 -13.88 17.92 12.99
C ASN A 310 -12.80 18.94 13.36
N ASP A 311 -12.43 19.05 14.64
CA ASP A 311 -11.35 19.91 15.10
C ASP A 311 -10.32 19.13 15.92
N ILE A 312 -9.04 19.46 15.78
CA ILE A 312 -7.94 18.91 16.60
C ILE A 312 -8.09 19.33 18.07
N SER A 313 -8.88 20.38 18.32
CA SER A 313 -9.26 20.79 19.68
C SER A 313 -10.31 19.87 20.33
N ASP A 314 -11.03 19.06 19.53
CA ASP A 314 -11.99 18.10 20.06
C ASP A 314 -11.26 17.04 20.89
N ARG A 315 -11.85 16.72 22.03
CA ARG A 315 -11.35 15.69 22.95
C ARG A 315 -12.49 14.75 23.31
N LEU A 316 -12.22 13.47 23.26
CA LEU A 316 -13.12 12.44 23.79
C LEU A 316 -12.64 12.11 25.19
N ARG A 317 -13.45 12.40 26.19
CA ARG A 317 -13.20 12.00 27.57
C ARG A 317 -14.00 10.75 27.86
N LEU A 318 -13.34 9.70 28.34
CA LEU A 318 -13.94 8.48 28.84
C LEU A 318 -13.56 8.33 30.32
N GLN A 319 -14.53 8.10 31.18
CA GLN A 319 -14.32 7.88 32.60
C GLN A 319 -14.98 6.57 33.00
N ILE A 320 -14.24 5.75 33.75
CA ILE A 320 -14.75 4.51 34.34
C ILE A 320 -14.36 4.46 35.81
N ASP A 321 -15.18 3.79 36.59
CA ASP A 321 -14.90 3.50 37.97
C ASP A 321 -13.98 2.27 38.05
N VAL A 322 -12.96 2.36 38.91
CA VAL A 322 -12.00 1.31 39.20
C VAL A 322 -11.93 1.09 40.71
N ASN A 323 -11.79 -0.16 41.12
CA ASN A 323 -11.54 -0.57 42.48
C ASN A 323 -10.12 -1.14 42.57
N CYS A 324 -9.32 -0.59 43.46
CA CYS A 324 -7.96 -1.07 43.73
C CYS A 324 -7.99 -1.78 45.07
N ASP A 325 -7.80 -3.10 45.06
CA ASP A 325 -7.66 -3.87 46.29
C ASP A 325 -6.17 -3.90 46.66
N SER A 326 -5.75 -2.94 47.48
CA SER A 326 -4.38 -2.88 47.99
C SER A 326 -4.11 -3.91 49.10
N GLU A 327 -5.15 -4.59 49.59
CA GLU A 327 -5.09 -5.62 50.65
C GLU A 327 -4.97 -7.05 50.10
N VAL A 328 -4.39 -7.26 48.91
CA VAL A 328 -3.99 -8.62 48.47
C VAL A 328 -2.81 -9.09 49.36
N GLU A 329 -3.17 -9.49 50.58
CA GLU A 329 -2.35 -9.68 51.77
C GLU A 329 -1.59 -11.02 51.76
N HIS A 330 -1.54 -11.76 50.65
CA HIS A 330 -1.23 -13.20 50.72
C HIS A 330 -0.03 -13.70 49.90
N GLY A 331 0.88 -12.83 49.43
CA GLY A 331 2.06 -13.38 48.75
C GLY A 331 3.27 -12.50 48.49
N TYR A 332 3.13 -11.17 48.51
CA TYR A 332 4.25 -10.28 48.20
C TYR A 332 4.87 -9.70 49.47
N THR A 333 6.03 -10.21 49.87
CA THR A 333 6.85 -9.69 50.99
C THR A 333 7.56 -8.38 50.65
N ASN A 334 7.32 -7.80 49.47
CA ASN A 334 7.96 -6.56 49.04
C ASN A 334 7.18 -5.36 49.57
N THR A 335 7.83 -4.55 50.39
CA THR A 335 7.30 -3.31 50.99
C THR A 335 7.09 -2.16 49.98
N PHE A 336 7.23 -2.40 48.68
CA PHE A 336 7.06 -1.37 47.66
C PHE A 336 5.60 -1.38 47.18
N LEU A 337 4.88 -0.31 47.49
CA LEU A 337 3.57 -0.01 46.92
C LEU A 337 3.70 0.10 45.40
N LEU A 338 3.22 -0.92 44.69
CA LEU A 338 3.08 -0.86 43.23
C LEU A 338 1.89 0.04 42.93
N SER A 339 2.07 1.03 42.05
CA SER A 339 0.95 1.84 41.58
C SER A 339 0.02 0.95 40.75
N PRO A 340 -1.29 0.94 41.05
CA PRO A 340 -2.23 0.12 40.32
C PRO A 340 -2.28 0.53 38.85
N TYR A 341 -2.43 -0.45 37.97
CA TYR A 341 -2.46 -0.25 36.52
C TYR A 341 -3.67 -0.93 35.87
N ILE A 342 -4.02 -0.46 34.69
CA ILE A 342 -5.01 -1.05 33.78
C ILE A 342 -4.38 -1.21 32.39
N PHE A 343 -5.02 -2.03 31.56
CA PHE A 343 -4.65 -2.15 30.15
C PHE A 343 -5.60 -1.33 29.30
N VAL A 344 -5.06 -0.67 28.29
CA VAL A 344 -5.85 0.09 27.31
C VAL A 344 -5.49 -0.31 25.89
N ALA A 345 -6.48 -0.35 25.01
CA ALA A 345 -6.28 -0.55 23.59
C ALA A 345 -7.09 0.48 22.79
N VAL A 346 -6.48 1.01 21.72
CA VAL A 346 -7.11 1.88 20.74
C VAL A 346 -7.12 1.14 19.41
N TYR A 347 -8.28 1.00 18.77
CA TYR A 347 -8.40 0.19 17.56
C TYR A 347 -9.52 0.65 16.63
N ASP A 348 -9.53 0.13 15.40
CA ASP A 348 -10.57 0.41 14.41
C ASP A 348 -11.93 -0.08 14.92
N PRO A 349 -12.98 0.75 14.98
CA PRO A 349 -14.26 0.30 15.49
C PRO A 349 -14.92 -0.82 14.69
N ARG A 350 -14.49 -1.07 13.44
CA ARG A 350 -15.10 -2.07 12.57
C ARG A 350 -14.65 -3.49 12.85
N ILE A 351 -13.59 -3.70 13.62
CA ILE A 351 -13.03 -5.03 13.89
C ILE A 351 -13.49 -5.57 15.25
N ASP A 352 -13.53 -6.90 15.36
CA ASP A 352 -13.79 -7.59 16.62
C ASP A 352 -12.54 -7.55 17.50
N LEU A 353 -12.63 -6.95 18.69
CA LEU A 353 -11.48 -6.79 19.60
C LEU A 353 -10.88 -8.14 20.02
N SER A 354 -11.71 -9.13 20.30
CA SER A 354 -11.24 -10.46 20.74
C SER A 354 -10.39 -11.10 19.66
N LYS A 355 -10.86 -11.10 18.41
CA LYS A 355 -10.10 -11.62 17.27
C LYS A 355 -8.86 -10.78 16.97
N ALA A 356 -8.98 -9.46 17.05
CA ALA A 356 -7.88 -8.55 16.77
C ALA A 356 -6.72 -8.73 17.76
N VAL A 357 -7.02 -8.96 19.03
CA VAL A 357 -6.02 -9.22 20.05
C VAL A 357 -5.45 -10.63 19.93
N SER A 358 -6.31 -11.66 19.75
CA SER A 358 -5.84 -13.04 19.63
C SER A 358 -4.91 -13.25 18.43
N CYS A 359 -5.15 -12.52 17.34
CA CYS A 359 -4.33 -12.57 16.14
C CYS A 359 -3.14 -11.58 16.14
N GLY A 360 -2.99 -10.76 17.18
CA GLY A 360 -1.88 -9.82 17.35
C GLY A 360 -1.97 -8.54 16.50
N LEU A 361 -3.15 -8.21 15.97
CA LEU A 361 -3.38 -6.98 15.22
C LEU A 361 -3.52 -5.75 16.14
N VAL A 362 -4.07 -5.97 17.34
CA VAL A 362 -4.23 -4.95 18.38
C VAL A 362 -3.45 -5.38 19.62
N THR A 363 -2.76 -4.42 20.24
CA THR A 363 -1.99 -4.65 21.46
C THR A 363 -2.51 -3.77 22.59
N PHE A 364 -2.32 -4.23 23.83
CA PHE A 364 -2.66 -3.47 25.02
C PHE A 364 -1.43 -2.73 25.55
N ALA A 365 -1.61 -1.46 25.93
CA ALA A 365 -0.64 -0.73 26.72
C ALA A 365 -1.03 -0.72 28.19
N ARG A 366 -0.04 -0.87 29.08
CA ARG A 366 -0.20 -0.69 30.52
C ARG A 366 -0.19 0.79 30.85
N VAL A 367 -1.19 1.27 31.58
CA VAL A 367 -1.29 2.66 32.05
C VAL A 367 -1.67 2.72 33.53
N PRO A 368 -1.29 3.78 34.27
CA PRO A 368 -1.71 3.96 35.65
C PRO A 368 -3.24 4.02 35.77
N ALA A 369 -3.79 3.27 36.72
CA ALA A 369 -5.23 3.19 36.95
C ALA A 369 -5.78 4.42 37.69
N LEU A 370 -4.98 5.07 38.53
CA LEU A 370 -5.42 6.18 39.40
C LEU A 370 -5.02 7.55 38.83
N ALA A 371 -5.26 7.72 37.53
CA ALA A 371 -4.74 8.84 36.77
C ALA A 371 -5.75 9.37 35.75
N SER A 372 -5.67 10.67 35.49
CA SER A 372 -6.19 11.25 34.24
C SER A 372 -5.13 11.06 33.15
N ASN A 373 -5.35 10.07 32.29
CA ASN A 373 -4.47 9.67 31.21
C ASN A 373 -4.83 10.45 29.93
N LEU A 374 -3.92 11.30 29.44
CA LEU A 374 -4.06 11.99 28.16
C LEU A 374 -3.43 11.14 27.05
N PHE A 375 -4.22 10.68 26.09
CA PHE A 375 -3.78 9.93 24.92
C PHE A 375 -3.75 10.84 23.69
N THR A 376 -2.56 11.09 23.16
CA THR A 376 -2.38 11.78 21.87
C THR A 376 -2.34 10.76 20.74
N LEU A 377 -3.34 10.77 19.88
CA LEU A 377 -3.54 9.79 18.81
C LEU A 377 -2.97 10.27 17.48
N SER A 378 -2.36 9.36 16.75
CA SER A 378 -2.03 9.50 15.33
C SER A 378 -2.57 8.29 14.57
N ALA A 379 -3.34 8.56 13.52
CA ALA A 379 -3.97 7.53 12.70
C ALA A 379 -3.14 7.22 11.46
N SER A 380 -3.00 5.93 11.16
CA SER A 380 -2.48 5.43 9.89
C SER A 380 -3.49 4.50 9.24
N MET A 381 -3.75 4.69 7.96
CA MET A 381 -4.60 3.83 7.15
C MET A 381 -3.73 2.79 6.46
N ILE A 382 -4.09 1.51 6.58
CA ILE A 382 -3.37 0.39 5.97
C ILE A 382 -4.32 -0.37 5.06
N SER A 383 -3.91 -0.57 3.82
CA SER A 383 -4.62 -1.36 2.82
C SER A 383 -3.65 -2.35 2.18
N ASP A 384 -3.95 -3.63 2.31
CA ASP A 384 -3.15 -4.72 1.75
C ASP A 384 -3.98 -5.61 0.83
N PRO A 385 -4.42 -5.08 -0.34
CA PRO A 385 -5.14 -5.89 -1.32
C PRO A 385 -4.31 -7.06 -1.89
N ARG A 386 -2.98 -7.05 -1.72
CA ARG A 386 -2.07 -8.09 -2.23
C ARG A 386 -1.76 -9.16 -1.17
N LYS A 387 -2.28 -9.05 0.05
CA LYS A 387 -2.14 -10.03 1.13
C LYS A 387 -0.68 -10.29 1.50
N TYR A 388 0.13 -9.24 1.49
CA TYR A 388 1.55 -9.31 1.85
C TYR A 388 1.77 -9.44 3.37
N VAL A 389 0.89 -8.85 4.17
CA VAL A 389 0.90 -8.91 5.63
C VAL A 389 0.22 -10.20 6.08
N SER A 390 0.92 -10.97 6.89
CA SER A 390 0.40 -12.17 7.55
C SER A 390 0.35 -11.96 9.07
N SER A 391 -0.51 -12.70 9.75
CA SER A 391 -0.54 -12.74 11.20
C SER A 391 0.77 -13.32 11.74
N ALA A 392 1.22 -12.81 12.88
CA ALA A 392 2.37 -13.39 13.58
C ALA A 392 2.05 -14.78 14.17
N VAL A 393 0.75 -15.05 14.39
CA VAL A 393 0.23 -16.34 14.82
C VAL A 393 -0.02 -17.20 13.58
N ASP A 394 0.56 -18.40 13.57
CA ASP A 394 0.35 -19.42 12.54
C ASP A 394 -1.00 -20.12 12.76
N ASP A 395 -2.07 -19.39 12.46
CA ASP A 395 -3.45 -19.83 12.56
C ASP A 395 -4.23 -19.39 11.31
N ASP A 396 -4.95 -20.34 10.69
CA ASP A 396 -5.69 -20.12 9.45
C ASP A 396 -6.81 -19.09 9.63
N ASP A 397 -7.47 -19.07 10.79
CA ASP A 397 -8.54 -18.13 11.08
C ASP A 397 -7.98 -16.71 11.27
N CYS A 398 -6.81 -16.58 11.92
CA CYS A 398 -6.08 -15.32 11.97
C CYS A 398 -5.58 -14.84 10.60
N HIS A 399 -5.10 -15.75 9.75
CA HIS A 399 -4.71 -15.40 8.40
C HIS A 399 -5.90 -14.84 7.59
N ARG A 400 -7.06 -15.51 7.64
CA ARG A 400 -8.29 -15.01 7.01
C ARG A 400 -8.72 -13.66 7.59
N PHE A 401 -8.67 -13.51 8.91
CA PHE A 401 -9.00 -12.26 9.58
C PHE A 401 -8.12 -11.09 9.12
N TYR A 402 -6.81 -11.30 8.99
CA TYR A 402 -5.88 -10.29 8.46
C TYR A 402 -6.19 -9.94 7.00
N VAL A 403 -6.38 -10.95 6.16
CA VAL A 403 -6.71 -10.77 4.75
C VAL A 403 -8.00 -9.98 4.58
N ASP A 404 -9.06 -10.36 5.28
CA ASP A 404 -10.37 -9.71 5.18
C ASP A 404 -10.33 -8.27 5.71
N THR A 405 -9.63 -8.05 6.82
CA THR A 405 -9.50 -6.73 7.45
C THR A 405 -8.66 -5.76 6.61
N LEU A 406 -7.49 -6.20 6.13
CA LEU A 406 -6.57 -5.34 5.39
C LEU A 406 -6.94 -5.20 3.91
N SER A 407 -7.71 -6.13 3.33
CA SER A 407 -8.21 -6.05 1.95
C SER A 407 -9.46 -5.18 1.80
N MET A 408 -9.97 -4.58 2.88
CA MET A 408 -11.13 -3.68 2.82
C MET A 408 -10.85 -2.53 1.85
N LYS A 409 -11.67 -2.41 0.80
CA LYS A 409 -11.47 -1.39 -0.23
C LYS A 409 -11.67 0.02 0.35
N HIS A 410 -12.80 0.29 1.01
CA HIS A 410 -13.15 1.62 1.50
C HIS A 410 -14.10 1.53 2.71
N PRO A 411 -13.80 2.20 3.85
CA PRO A 411 -12.49 2.77 4.18
C PRO A 411 -11.43 1.67 4.44
N PRO A 412 -10.14 1.95 4.20
CA PRO A 412 -9.04 1.05 4.60
C PRO A 412 -9.00 0.85 6.12
N TYR A 413 -8.33 -0.20 6.60
CA TYR A 413 -8.14 -0.44 8.04
C TYR A 413 -7.38 0.75 8.67
N THR A 414 -7.84 1.26 9.81
CA THR A 414 -7.18 2.36 10.50
C THR A 414 -6.47 1.84 11.75
N SER A 415 -5.15 1.89 11.73
CA SER A 415 -4.29 1.64 12.88
C SER A 415 -4.07 2.94 13.66
N TYR A 416 -4.11 2.85 14.98
CA TYR A 416 -3.87 4.00 15.85
C TYR A 416 -2.56 3.81 16.61
N SER A 417 -1.69 4.80 16.50
CA SER A 417 -0.56 4.96 17.41
C SER A 417 -0.90 6.03 18.44
N PHE A 418 -0.47 5.85 19.68
CA PHE A 418 -0.74 6.83 20.71
C PHE A 418 0.45 7.11 21.61
N GLY A 419 0.59 8.37 22.00
CA GLY A 419 1.46 8.81 23.08
C GLY A 419 0.67 8.97 24.38
N LEU A 420 1.29 8.61 25.51
CA LEU A 420 0.75 8.88 26.84
C LEU A 420 1.33 10.19 27.38
N GLY A 421 0.50 11.22 27.50
CA GLY A 421 0.81 12.48 28.19
C GLY A 421 0.66 12.33 29.70
N SER A 422 1.47 13.09 30.45
CA SER A 422 1.57 12.94 31.92
C SER A 422 0.22 13.04 32.62
N THR A 423 0.09 12.20 33.64
CA THR A 423 -1.08 12.03 34.47
C THR A 423 -1.03 12.94 35.70
N MET A 424 -2.12 13.64 36.03
CA MET A 424 -2.35 13.96 37.44
C MET A 424 -2.78 12.66 38.11
N ILE A 425 -1.88 12.10 38.93
CA ILE A 425 -2.21 10.96 39.79
C ILE A 425 -3.12 11.53 40.88
N SER A 426 -4.36 11.03 40.96
CA SER A 426 -5.18 11.31 42.13
C SER A 426 -4.49 10.67 43.33
N ASP A 427 -4.34 11.42 44.43
CA ASP A 427 -3.70 10.92 45.65
C ASP A 427 -4.19 9.50 45.98
N GLN A 428 -3.30 8.51 45.85
CA GLN A 428 -3.61 7.09 46.05
C GLN A 428 -4.19 6.84 47.44
N THR A 429 -3.77 7.66 48.41
CA THR A 429 -4.28 7.64 49.79
C THR A 429 -5.79 7.90 49.85
N TYR A 430 -6.37 8.61 48.88
CA TYR A 430 -7.81 8.88 48.84
C TYR A 430 -8.62 7.66 48.43
N CYS A 431 -8.07 6.82 47.54
CA CYS A 431 -8.68 5.58 47.10
C CYS A 431 -8.67 4.51 48.20
N ASP A 432 -7.52 4.33 48.85
CA ASP A 432 -7.37 3.29 49.88
C ASP A 432 -8.06 3.68 51.21
N ARG A 433 -7.96 4.95 51.64
CA ARG A 433 -8.35 5.36 53.01
C ARG A 433 -9.87 5.44 53.25
N TYR A 434 -10.68 5.53 52.20
CA TYR A 434 -12.16 5.60 52.30
C TYR A 434 -12.87 4.34 51.77
N ALA A 435 -12.13 3.34 51.29
CA ALA A 435 -12.69 2.10 50.79
C ALA A 435 -13.41 1.28 51.87
N TYR A 436 -13.05 1.46 53.15
CA TYR A 436 -13.71 0.77 54.27
C TYR A 436 -14.72 1.68 55.00
N PRO A 437 -16.02 1.32 55.09
CA PRO A 437 -16.69 0.09 54.64
C PRO A 437 -17.56 0.24 53.37
N ASN A 438 -17.37 1.28 52.54
CA ASN A 438 -18.39 1.76 51.60
C ASN A 438 -18.16 1.45 50.11
N ASN A 439 -17.25 0.54 49.72
CA ASN A 439 -16.94 0.29 48.28
C ASN A 439 -16.64 1.60 47.54
N ALA A 440 -15.80 2.47 48.10
CA ALA A 440 -15.45 3.72 47.43
C ALA A 440 -14.78 3.39 46.08
N THR A 441 -15.39 3.84 44.99
CA THR A 441 -14.86 3.67 43.64
C THR A 441 -13.92 4.83 43.31
N CYS A 442 -12.82 4.53 42.65
CA CYS A 442 -11.93 5.55 42.11
C CYS A 442 -12.22 5.76 40.64
N MET A 443 -12.10 6.99 40.16
CA MET A 443 -12.38 7.29 38.76
C MET A 443 -11.07 7.33 37.99
N THR A 444 -10.93 6.48 36.98
CA THR A 444 -9.89 6.65 35.95
C THR A 444 -10.47 7.43 34.79
N GLU A 445 -9.67 8.31 34.21
CA GLU A 445 -10.06 9.14 33.08
C GLU A 445 -9.09 8.91 31.92
N ALA A 446 -9.63 8.64 30.74
CA ALA A 446 -8.89 8.63 29.48
C ALA A 446 -9.38 9.79 28.61
N ILE A 447 -8.49 10.73 28.33
CA ILE A 447 -8.75 11.85 27.42
C ILE A 447 -8.05 11.53 26.10
N LEU A 448 -8.82 11.23 25.06
CA LEU A 448 -8.31 11.00 23.73
C LEU A 448 -8.35 12.29 22.91
N ARG A 449 -7.22 12.59 22.26
CA ARG A 449 -7.06 13.74 21.39
C ARG A 449 -6.22 13.36 20.19
N TYR A 450 -6.65 13.72 18.98
CA TYR A 450 -5.78 13.61 17.81
C TYR A 450 -4.68 14.67 17.86
N ASP A 451 -3.44 14.26 17.63
CA ASP A 451 -2.30 15.19 17.57
C ASP A 451 -2.29 15.96 16.24
N THR A 452 -2.71 15.28 15.17
CA THR A 452 -2.72 15.82 13.81
C THR A 452 -3.88 15.26 12.98
N LYS A 453 -4.28 16.02 11.97
CA LYS A 453 -5.19 15.58 10.88
C LYS A 453 -4.47 14.93 9.71
N ILE A 454 -3.14 14.87 9.78
CA ILE A 454 -2.31 14.18 8.80
C ILE A 454 -2.50 12.68 9.03
N VAL A 455 -3.03 12.00 8.03
CA VAL A 455 -3.20 10.55 8.02
C VAL A 455 -2.19 9.97 7.05
N THR A 456 -1.37 9.05 7.55
CA THR A 456 -0.47 8.27 6.68
C THR A 456 -1.24 7.10 6.11
N SER A 457 -1.26 6.96 4.79
CA SER A 457 -1.89 5.85 4.09
C SER A 457 -0.81 4.94 3.53
N MET A 458 -0.87 3.66 3.87
CA MET A 458 0.03 2.63 3.41
C MET A 458 -0.77 1.65 2.55
N LYS A 459 -0.43 1.54 1.28
CA LYS A 459 -1.10 0.63 0.35
C LYS A 459 -0.10 -0.28 -0.32
N THR A 460 -0.36 -1.59 -0.31
CA THR A 460 0.42 -2.51 -1.14
C THR A 460 0.05 -2.32 -2.61
N GLN A 461 1.05 -2.02 -3.43
CA GLN A 461 0.95 -1.94 -4.88
C GLN A 461 1.78 -3.03 -5.56
N PRO A 462 1.45 -3.43 -6.80
CA PRO A 462 2.33 -4.28 -7.58
C PRO A 462 3.66 -3.57 -7.85
N GLY A 463 4.74 -4.34 -7.98
CA GLY A 463 6.09 -3.77 -8.17
C GLY A 463 6.27 -3.02 -9.49
N LEU A 464 5.48 -3.39 -10.49
CA LEU A 464 5.31 -2.73 -11.78
C LEU A 464 3.83 -2.42 -12.00
N SER A 465 3.54 -1.24 -12.54
CA SER A 465 2.18 -0.92 -12.98
C SER A 465 1.85 -1.65 -14.30
N ARG A 466 0.57 -1.96 -14.51
CA ARG A 466 0.09 -2.58 -15.77
C ARG A 466 0.42 -1.73 -17.01
N THR A 467 0.39 -0.40 -16.87
CA THR A 467 0.75 0.53 -17.95
C THR A 467 2.24 0.48 -18.24
N THR A 468 3.10 0.33 -17.23
CA THR A 468 4.55 0.14 -17.42
C THR A 468 4.84 -1.17 -18.13
N ILE A 469 4.15 -2.26 -17.79
CA ILE A 469 4.29 -3.55 -18.48
C ILE A 469 3.90 -3.40 -19.96
N LEU A 470 2.75 -2.79 -20.24
CA LEU A 470 2.28 -2.54 -21.60
C LEU A 470 3.28 -1.72 -22.42
N LEU A 471 3.85 -0.67 -21.82
CA LEU A 471 4.84 0.19 -22.47
C LEU A 471 6.13 -0.57 -22.78
N ASN A 472 6.62 -1.38 -21.84
CA ASN A 472 7.82 -2.19 -22.01
C ASN A 472 7.63 -3.25 -23.10
N GLU A 473 6.47 -3.91 -23.17
CA GLU A 473 6.17 -4.87 -24.24
C GLU A 473 6.10 -4.18 -25.60
N GLY A 474 5.49 -3.00 -25.69
CA GLY A 474 5.51 -2.18 -26.91
C GLY A 474 6.92 -1.84 -27.35
N ALA A 475 7.81 -1.52 -26.41
CA ALA A 475 9.22 -1.25 -26.69
C ALA A 475 9.97 -2.50 -27.19
N VAL A 476 9.71 -3.68 -26.62
CA VAL A 476 10.28 -4.97 -27.08
C VAL A 476 9.85 -5.26 -28.53
N VAL A 477 8.56 -5.12 -28.84
CA VAL A 477 8.06 -5.31 -30.22
C VAL A 477 8.72 -4.33 -31.19
N GLY A 478 8.80 -3.05 -30.81
CA GLY A 478 9.47 -2.03 -31.63
C GLY A 478 10.93 -2.37 -31.90
N ALA A 479 11.66 -2.84 -30.89
CA ALA A 479 13.07 -3.23 -31.04
C ALA A 479 13.25 -4.43 -31.97
N VAL A 480 12.41 -5.47 -31.85
CA VAL A 480 12.48 -6.66 -32.73
C VAL A 480 12.14 -6.29 -34.18
N GLN A 481 11.10 -5.50 -34.39
CA GLN A 481 10.73 -5.02 -35.73
C GLN A 481 11.83 -4.19 -36.37
N PHE A 482 12.46 -3.29 -35.60
CA PHE A 482 13.59 -2.51 -36.06
C PHE A 482 14.76 -3.41 -36.47
N PHE A 483 15.13 -4.39 -35.64
CA PHE A 483 16.23 -5.32 -35.94
C PHE A 483 15.96 -6.17 -37.19
N MET A 484 14.73 -6.67 -37.34
CA MET A 484 14.32 -7.44 -38.53
C MET A 484 14.30 -6.62 -39.81
N PHE A 485 13.94 -5.33 -39.72
CA PHE A 485 14.05 -4.41 -40.84
C PHE A 485 15.51 -4.28 -41.33
N PHE A 486 16.47 -4.15 -40.40
CA PHE A 486 17.90 -4.11 -40.75
C PHE A 486 18.40 -5.42 -41.34
N ILE A 487 18.00 -6.58 -40.79
CA ILE A 487 18.33 -7.88 -41.38
C ILE A 487 17.78 -7.95 -42.81
N GLY A 488 16.53 -7.57 -43.01
CA GLY A 488 15.90 -7.52 -44.33
C GLY A 488 16.71 -6.67 -45.31
N MET A 489 17.12 -5.47 -44.90
CA MET A 489 17.95 -4.56 -45.69
C MET A 489 19.35 -5.12 -46.00
N LEU A 490 19.98 -5.85 -45.08
CA LEU A 490 21.30 -6.45 -45.28
C LEU A 490 21.27 -7.72 -46.14
N THR A 491 20.13 -8.41 -46.18
CA THR A 491 19.92 -9.59 -47.03
C THR A 491 19.48 -9.26 -48.46
N LEU A 492 19.10 -7.99 -48.71
CA LEU A 492 18.77 -7.41 -50.02
C LEU A 492 20.04 -6.90 -50.70
#